data_AF-A0A550JIS3-F1
#
_entry.id   AF-A0A550JIS3-F1
#
_cell.length_a   1.000
_cell.length_b   1.000
_cell.length_c   1.000
_cell.angle_alpha   90.00
_cell.angle_beta   90.00
_cell.angle_gamma   90.00
#
_symmetry.space_group_name_H-M   'P 1'
#
loop_
_entity.id
_entity.type
_entity.pdbx_description
1 polymer ?
#
loop_
_entity_poly.entity_id
_entity_poly.type
_entity_poly.pdbx_seq_one_letter_code
_entity_poly.pdbx_strand_id
1 'polypeptide(L)'
;MAGRDLFFAFLLLVGLGLALRCWLLERRLEQARKQLEEQDQLLREVVERLRLVPDRSPAQTAARPEAFAVDLAQADLKQRLKGGDAPKPIPERYRLVAALARRGLVAADIAEILEIAPGEAEELIKLARVSGER
;
A
#
# COMPACT_ATOMS: atom_id res chain seq x y z
N MET A 1 7.84 -58.27 -17.34
CA MET A 1 7.16 -57.20 -18.11
C MET A 1 6.50 -56.14 -17.22
N ALA A 2 5.90 -56.50 -16.07
CA ALA A 2 5.21 -55.58 -15.16
C ALA A 2 6.00 -54.33 -14.67
N GLY A 3 7.33 -54.41 -14.54
CA GLY A 3 8.14 -53.28 -14.06
C GLY A 3 8.24 -52.10 -15.04
N ARG A 4 8.10 -52.34 -16.34
CA ARG A 4 8.14 -51.27 -17.35
C ARG A 4 6.87 -50.43 -17.33
N ASP A 5 5.72 -51.08 -17.15
CA ASP A 5 4.42 -50.42 -17.15
C ASP A 5 4.23 -49.49 -15.93
N LEU A 6 4.77 -49.89 -14.77
CA LEU A 6 4.78 -49.06 -13.55
C LEU A 6 5.64 -47.79 -13.72
N PHE A 7 6.78 -47.89 -14.39
CA PHE A 7 7.65 -46.74 -14.66
C PHE A 7 6.98 -45.74 -15.61
N PHE A 8 6.33 -46.22 -16.67
CA PHE A 8 5.56 -45.35 -17.58
C PHE A 8 4.37 -44.68 -16.88
N ALA A 9 3.66 -45.39 -15.99
CA ALA A 9 2.58 -44.82 -15.21
C ALA A 9 3.07 -43.70 -14.27
N PHE A 10 4.23 -43.88 -13.64
CA PHE A 10 4.83 -42.86 -12.79
C PHE A 10 5.25 -41.61 -13.59
N LEU A 11 5.89 -41.79 -14.75
CA LEU A 11 6.26 -40.69 -15.63
C LEU A 11 5.03 -39.92 -16.15
N LEU A 12 3.96 -40.63 -16.49
CA LEU A 12 2.69 -40.02 -16.90
C LEU A 12 2.08 -39.19 -15.77
N LEU A 13 2.07 -39.70 -14.54
CA LEU A 13 1.55 -38.97 -13.37
C LEU A 13 2.35 -37.70 -13.09
N VAL A 14 3.68 -37.77 -13.16
CA VAL A 14 4.56 -36.61 -12.96
C VAL A 14 4.35 -35.58 -14.08
N GLY A 15 4.28 -36.02 -15.33
CA GLY A 15 4.02 -35.14 -16.48
C GLY A 15 2.65 -34.46 -16.39
N LEU A 16 1.62 -35.21 -16.00
CA LEU A 16 0.27 -34.67 -15.78
C LEU A 16 0.25 -33.63 -14.66
N GLY A 17 0.93 -33.92 -13.55
CA GLY A 17 1.04 -32.99 -12.41
C GLY A 17 1.78 -31.70 -12.77
N LEU A 18 2.86 -31.78 -13.54
CA LEU A 18 3.59 -30.63 -14.07
C LEU A 18 2.71 -29.79 -15.01
N ALA A 19 2.00 -30.42 -15.95
CA ALA A 19 1.09 -29.73 -16.86
C ALA A 19 -0.03 -29.00 -16.10
N LEU A 20 -0.64 -29.65 -15.10
CA LEU A 20 -1.66 -29.04 -14.24
C LEU A 20 -1.11 -27.84 -13.46
N ARG A 21 0.12 -27.92 -12.94
CA ARG A 21 0.76 -26.78 -12.25
C ARG A 21 1.08 -25.63 -13.19
N CYS A 22 1.64 -25.91 -14.36
CA CYS A 22 1.92 -24.90 -15.37
C CYS A 22 0.63 -24.17 -15.78
N TRP A 23 -0.45 -24.92 -16.02
CA TRP A 23 -1.75 -24.35 -16.33
C TRP A 23 -2.29 -23.46 -15.20
N LEU A 24 -2.14 -23.88 -13.94
CA LEU A 24 -2.58 -23.08 -12.79
C LEU A 24 -1.77 -21.78 -12.65
N LEU A 25 -0.47 -21.82 -12.94
CA LEU A 25 0.44 -20.68 -12.90
C LEU A 25 0.08 -19.65 -13.99
N GLU A 26 -0.12 -20.11 -15.23
CA GLU A 26 -0.58 -19.26 -16.34
C GLU A 26 -1.89 -18.56 -15.99
N ARG A 27 -2.85 -19.31 -15.43
CA ARG A 27 -4.14 -18.77 -15.03
C ARG A 27 -4.01 -17.71 -13.93
N ARG A 28 -3.09 -17.89 -12.99
CA ARG A 28 -2.78 -16.89 -11.94
C ARG A 28 -2.10 -15.65 -12.52
N LEU A 29 -1.23 -15.81 -13.50
CA LEU A 29 -0.57 -14.68 -14.17
C LEU A 29 -1.58 -13.83 -14.93
N GLU A 30 -2.55 -14.44 -15.61
CA GLU A 30 -3.63 -13.72 -16.28
C GLU A 30 -4.50 -12.94 -15.29
N GLN A 31 -4.82 -13.53 -14.13
CA GLN A 31 -5.57 -12.84 -13.07
C GLN A 31 -4.79 -11.65 -12.51
N ALA A 32 -3.49 -11.82 -12.25
CA ALA A 32 -2.64 -10.75 -11.74
C ALA A 32 -2.50 -9.61 -12.76
N ARG A 33 -2.40 -9.92 -14.06
CA ARG A 33 -2.37 -8.93 -15.14
C ARG A 33 -3.66 -8.11 -15.19
N LYS A 34 -4.82 -8.77 -15.12
CA LYS A 34 -6.12 -8.08 -15.09
C LYS A 34 -6.25 -7.13 -13.90
N GLN A 35 -5.80 -7.56 -12.72
CA GLN A 35 -5.79 -6.69 -11.54
C GLN A 35 -4.88 -5.48 -11.69
N LEU A 36 -3.75 -5.63 -12.40
CA LEU A 36 -2.85 -4.51 -12.68
C LEU A 36 -3.52 -3.50 -13.63
N GLU A 37 -4.18 -3.99 -14.67
CA GLU A 37 -4.91 -3.16 -15.64
C GLU A 37 -6.09 -2.40 -14.99
N GLU A 38 -6.84 -3.07 -14.11
CA GLU A 38 -7.93 -2.44 -13.35
C GLU A 38 -7.41 -1.33 -12.43
N GLN A 39 -6.29 -1.55 -11.73
CA GLN A 39 -5.68 -0.52 -10.90
C GLN A 39 -5.16 0.65 -11.71
N ASP A 40 -4.53 0.40 -12.86
CA ASP A 40 -4.07 1.45 -13.76
C ASP A 40 -5.24 2.30 -14.29
N GLN A 41 -6.38 1.67 -14.59
CA GLN A 41 -7.59 2.38 -15.01
C GLN A 41 -8.15 3.26 -13.90
N LEU A 42 -8.24 2.73 -12.67
CA LEU A 42 -8.69 3.51 -11.51
C LEU A 42 -7.76 4.69 -11.22
N LEU A 43 -6.45 4.48 -11.28
CA LEU A 43 -5.47 5.55 -11.11
C LEU A 43 -5.61 6.62 -12.18
N ARG A 44 -5.77 6.22 -13.45
CA ARG A 44 -6.01 7.16 -14.55
C ARG A 44 -7.30 7.94 -14.35
N GLU A 45 -8.38 7.28 -13.96
CA GLU A 45 -9.65 7.95 -13.69
C GLU A 45 -9.54 8.93 -12.52
N VAL A 46 -8.90 8.55 -11.41
CA VAL A 46 -8.68 9.43 -10.26
C VAL A 46 -7.80 10.61 -10.64
N VAL A 47 -6.74 10.38 -11.42
CA VAL A 47 -5.86 11.43 -11.94
C VAL A 47 -6.63 12.37 -12.88
N GLU A 48 -7.47 11.85 -13.77
CA GLU A 48 -8.31 12.68 -14.63
C GLU A 48 -9.36 13.47 -13.85
N ARG A 49 -10.00 12.86 -12.86
CA ARG A 49 -10.92 13.57 -11.95
C ARG A 49 -10.20 14.68 -11.19
N LEU A 50 -9.01 14.41 -10.65
CA LEU A 50 -8.18 15.41 -9.98
C LEU A 50 -7.73 16.53 -10.94
N ARG A 51 -7.46 16.20 -12.21
CA ARG A 51 -7.09 17.18 -13.23
C ARG A 51 -8.29 18.04 -13.68
N LEU A 52 -9.49 17.48 -13.65
CA LEU A 52 -10.75 18.15 -13.97
C LEU A 52 -11.31 18.95 -12.79
N VAL A 53 -10.85 18.72 -11.55
CA VAL A 53 -11.12 19.60 -10.41
C VAL A 53 -10.15 20.79 -10.50
N PRO A 54 -10.57 21.95 -11.04
CA PRO A 54 -9.72 23.12 -11.06
C PRO A 54 -9.86 23.76 -9.69
N ASP A 55 -8.81 23.68 -8.87
CA ASP A 55 -8.47 24.59 -7.78
C ASP A 55 -9.66 25.27 -7.06
N ARG A 56 -10.66 24.48 -6.63
CA ARG A 56 -11.66 24.97 -5.67
C ARG A 56 -11.01 24.93 -4.31
N SER A 57 -10.19 25.95 -4.06
CA SER A 57 -9.89 26.41 -2.71
C SER A 57 -11.21 26.46 -1.92
N PRO A 58 -11.35 25.76 -0.78
CA PRO A 58 -12.52 25.91 0.08
C PRO A 58 -12.40 27.24 0.83
N ALA A 59 -12.76 28.33 0.15
CA ALA A 59 -13.15 29.55 0.80
C ALA A 59 -14.63 29.43 1.17
N GLN A 60 -14.93 28.93 2.37
CA GLN A 60 -16.09 29.33 3.17
C GLN A 60 -15.98 28.76 4.60
N THR A 61 -15.45 29.55 5.53
CA THR A 61 -16.21 30.44 6.44
C THR A 61 -16.85 29.69 7.61
N ALA A 62 -16.03 29.43 8.63
CA ALA A 62 -16.51 29.28 10.00
C ALA A 62 -15.87 30.40 10.83
N ALA A 63 -16.72 31.31 11.33
CA ALA A 63 -16.33 32.46 12.12
C ALA A 63 -15.42 32.08 13.30
N ARG A 64 -14.18 32.58 13.32
CA ARG A 64 -13.28 32.55 14.47
C ARG A 64 -12.25 33.69 14.37
N PRO A 65 -11.72 34.19 15.50
CA PRO A 65 -11.28 35.56 15.68
C PRO A 65 -10.15 35.93 14.73
N GLU A 66 -10.40 36.99 13.96
CA GLU A 66 -9.57 37.48 12.84
C GLU A 66 -8.08 37.58 13.19
N ALA A 67 -7.73 37.95 14.42
CA ALA A 67 -6.32 38.08 14.83
C ALA A 67 -5.54 36.74 14.78
N PHE A 68 -6.15 35.63 15.22
CA PHE A 68 -5.47 34.33 15.22
C PHE A 68 -5.47 33.67 13.84
N ALA A 69 -6.51 33.93 13.03
CA ALA A 69 -6.59 33.45 11.66
C ALA A 69 -5.55 34.13 10.75
N VAL A 70 -5.31 35.42 10.95
CA VAL A 70 -4.27 36.18 10.24
C VAL A 70 -2.87 35.70 10.62
N ASP A 71 -2.60 35.45 11.90
CA ASP A 71 -1.31 34.90 12.36
C ASP A 71 -1.06 33.49 11.80
N LEU A 72 -2.09 32.64 11.76
CA LEU A 72 -2.00 31.31 11.13
C LEU A 72 -1.77 31.40 9.63
N ALA A 73 -2.50 32.27 8.93
CA ALA A 73 -2.33 32.46 7.49
C ALA A 73 -0.93 32.99 7.15
N GLN A 74 -0.37 33.88 7.98
CA GLN A 74 0.97 34.43 7.79
C GLN A 74 2.07 33.42 8.15
N ALA A 75 1.83 32.55 9.14
CA ALA A 75 2.71 31.42 9.46
C ALA A 75 2.71 30.38 8.34
N ASP A 76 1.54 30.07 7.77
CA ASP A 76 1.38 29.14 6.66
C ASP A 76 2.05 29.67 5.38
N LEU A 77 1.87 30.95 5.07
CA LEU A 77 2.58 31.62 3.97
C LEU A 77 4.10 31.58 4.14
N LYS A 78 4.60 31.82 5.36
CA LYS A 78 6.05 31.71 5.67
C LYS A 78 6.54 30.27 5.54
N GLN A 79 5.73 29.27 5.89
CA GLN A 79 6.07 27.86 5.77
C GLN A 79 6.14 27.41 4.31
N ARG A 80 5.19 27.86 3.47
CA ARG A 80 5.16 27.58 2.03
C ARG A 80 6.29 28.27 1.28
N LEU A 81 6.59 29.54 1.60
CA LEU A 81 7.72 30.28 1.02
C LEU A 81 9.09 29.70 1.42
N LYS A 82 9.19 29.05 2.58
CA LYS A 82 10.39 28.32 3.02
C LYS A 82 10.51 26.91 2.42
N GLY A 83 9.60 26.50 1.52
CA GLY A 83 9.63 25.18 0.88
C GLY A 83 9.22 24.02 1.79
N GLY A 84 8.52 24.29 2.89
CA GLY A 84 8.16 23.30 3.90
C GLY A 84 6.93 22.43 3.59
N ASP A 85 6.29 22.63 2.44
CA ASP A 85 4.99 22.02 2.10
C ASP A 85 5.11 20.85 1.11
N ALA A 86 6.33 20.31 0.94
CA ALA A 86 6.46 18.98 0.36
C ALA A 86 6.00 17.97 1.43
N PRO A 87 5.04 17.07 1.15
CA PRO A 87 4.69 16.00 2.08
C PRO A 87 5.98 15.25 2.41
N LYS A 88 6.44 15.38 3.66
CA LYS A 88 7.64 14.67 4.10
C LYS A 88 7.39 13.19 3.80
N PRO A 89 8.26 12.52 3.03
CA PRO A 89 8.06 11.12 2.72
C PRO A 89 7.99 10.37 4.05
N ILE A 90 6.84 9.73 4.30
CA ILE A 90 6.67 8.85 5.45
C ILE A 90 7.81 7.84 5.37
N PRO A 91 8.63 7.68 6.41
CA PRO A 91 9.80 6.82 6.31
C PRO A 91 9.36 5.39 5.96
N GLU A 92 10.07 4.76 5.03
CA GLU A 92 9.76 3.43 4.45
C GLU A 92 9.37 2.39 5.51
N ARG A 93 10.05 2.40 6.66
CA ARG A 93 9.78 1.52 7.81
C ARG A 93 8.35 1.61 8.33
N TYR A 94 7.79 2.82 8.43
CA TYR A 94 6.41 3.02 8.88
C TYR A 94 5.41 2.50 7.87
N ARG A 95 5.68 2.69 6.57
CA ARG A 95 4.81 2.17 5.49
C ARG A 95 4.80 0.64 5.51
N LEU A 96 5.95 0.02 5.73
CA LEU A 96 6.08 -1.42 5.82
C LEU A 96 5.35 -1.98 7.04
N VAL A 97 5.54 -1.39 8.23
CA VAL A 97 4.81 -1.79 9.45
C VAL A 97 3.31 -1.65 9.26
N ALA A 98 2.83 -0.54 8.66
CA ALA A 98 1.42 -0.33 8.38
C ALA A 98 0.85 -1.40 7.44
N ALA A 99 1.60 -1.79 6.40
CA ALA A 99 1.20 -2.83 5.46
C ALA A 99 1.15 -4.23 6.12
N LEU A 100 2.12 -4.55 6.97
CA LEU A 100 2.15 -5.82 7.71
C LEU A 100 1.03 -5.90 8.75
N ALA A 101 0.79 -4.81 9.49
CA ALA A 101 -0.31 -4.74 10.45
C ALA A 101 -1.69 -4.87 9.77
N ARG A 102 -1.87 -4.31 8.57
CA ARG A 102 -3.09 -4.48 7.75
C ARG A 102 -3.30 -5.92 7.30
N ARG A 103 -2.23 -6.71 7.16
CA ARG A 103 -2.29 -8.15 6.86
C ARG A 103 -2.56 -9.01 8.10
N GLY A 104 -2.72 -8.40 9.27
CA GLY A 104 -3.04 -9.09 10.52
C GLY A 104 -1.84 -9.61 11.29
N LEU A 105 -0.61 -9.23 10.92
CA LEU A 105 0.57 -9.60 11.70
C LEU A 105 0.59 -8.84 13.04
N VAL A 106 0.97 -9.56 14.11
CA VAL A 106 1.12 -8.99 15.45
C VAL A 106 2.50 -8.35 15.62
N ALA A 107 2.65 -7.49 16.64
CA ALA A 107 3.88 -6.73 16.87
C ALA A 107 5.12 -7.62 17.02
N ALA A 108 4.99 -8.82 17.61
CA ALA A 108 6.08 -9.78 17.74
C ALA A 108 6.62 -10.25 16.38
N ASP A 109 5.72 -10.66 15.48
CA ASP A 109 6.09 -11.13 14.14
C ASP A 109 6.69 -9.98 13.30
N ILE A 110 6.13 -8.78 13.45
CA ILE A 110 6.64 -7.57 12.78
C ILE A 110 8.04 -7.23 13.28
N ALA A 111 8.27 -7.35 14.59
CA ALA A 111 9.57 -7.11 15.21
C ALA A 111 10.64 -8.08 14.74
N GLU A 112 10.27 -9.35 14.56
CA GLU A 112 11.15 -10.37 13.98
C GLU A 112 11.49 -10.06 12.52
N ILE A 113 10.50 -9.70 11.70
CA ILE A 113 10.69 -9.39 10.27
C ILE A 113 11.55 -8.13 10.06
N LEU A 114 11.38 -7.13 10.91
CA LEU A 114 12.09 -5.85 10.81
C LEU A 114 13.37 -5.80 11.65
N GLU A 115 13.68 -6.86 12.39
CA GLU A 115 14.81 -6.94 13.33
C GLU A 115 14.82 -5.76 14.33
N ILE A 116 13.64 -5.41 14.86
CA ILE A 116 13.46 -4.33 15.85
C ILE A 116 12.96 -4.87 17.19
N ALA A 117 12.97 -4.02 18.22
CA ALA A 117 12.40 -4.39 19.50
C ALA A 117 10.86 -4.55 19.40
N PRO A 118 10.24 -5.49 20.14
CA PRO A 118 8.79 -5.67 20.12
C PRO A 118 8.02 -4.43 20.57
N GLY A 119 8.56 -3.68 21.55
CA GLY A 119 7.97 -2.41 21.98
C GLY A 119 8.02 -1.32 20.89
N GLU A 120 9.07 -1.30 20.09
CA GLU A 120 9.20 -0.38 18.95
C GLU A 120 8.16 -0.73 17.87
N ALA A 121 7.96 -2.01 17.57
CA ALA A 121 6.93 -2.44 16.64
C ALA A 121 5.51 -2.04 17.09
N GLU A 122 5.20 -2.15 18.38
CA GLU A 122 3.91 -1.69 18.92
C GLU A 122 3.69 -0.18 18.75
N GLU A 123 4.71 0.62 19.03
CA GLU A 123 4.65 2.08 18.85
C GLU A 123 4.46 2.45 17.38
N LEU A 124 5.18 1.79 16.48
CA LEU A 124 5.05 1.99 15.04
C LEU A 124 3.65 1.60 14.53
N ILE A 125 3.04 0.54 15.06
CA ILE A 125 1.65 0.16 14.74
C ILE A 125 0.66 1.22 15.23
N LYS A 126 0.84 1.73 16.46
CA LYS A 126 -0.01 2.80 17.02
C LYS A 126 0.09 4.07 16.17
N LEU A 127 1.30 4.46 15.79
CA LEU A 127 1.56 5.60 14.90
C LEU A 127 0.95 5.41 13.51
N ALA A 128 1.07 4.21 12.94
CA ALA A 128 0.51 3.87 11.64
C ALA A 128 -1.04 3.98 11.61
N ARG A 129 -1.72 3.65 12.72
CA ARG A 129 -3.18 3.82 12.83
C ARG A 129 -3.57 5.30 12.81
N VAL A 130 -2.91 6.13 13.61
CA VAL A 130 -3.21 7.57 13.70
C VAL A 130 -2.90 8.30 12.39
N SER A 131 -1.85 7.90 11.67
CA SER A 131 -1.49 8.49 10.39
C SER A 131 -2.36 8.02 9.21
N GLY A 132 -3.09 6.91 9.36
CA GLY A 132 -3.93 6.34 8.30
C GLY A 132 -5.39 6.82 8.31
N GLU A 133 -5.83 7.48 9.38
CA GLU A 133 -7.19 8.03 9.56
C GLU A 133 -7.31 9.52 9.18
N ARG A 134 -6.27 10.11 8.60
CA ARG A 134 -6.27 11.49 8.05
C ARG A 134 -6.22 11.46 6.54
#